data_AF-A0A7X7E3S1-F1
#
_entry.id   AF-A0A7X7E3S1-F1
#
_cell.length_a   1.000
_cell.length_b   1.000
_cell.length_c   1.000
_cell.angle_alpha   90.00
_cell.angle_beta   90.00
_cell.angle_gamma   90.00
#
_symmetry.space_group_name_H-M   'P 1'
#
loop_
_entity.id
_entity.type
_entity.pdbx_description
1 polymer ?
#
loop_
_entity_poly.entity_id
_entity_poly.type
_entity_poly.pdbx_seq_one_letter_code
_entity_poly.pdbx_strand_id
1 'polypeptide(L)'
;MKSFHEAVKLGTDMIEFDVRRTRDRILVAHHDPHITSNGQTTNIADLTFNELQVIAQKNGFEIPKIDQILPEFSGKVGLDIELKEPGCEEEVIELIRSRVKNSEIIFTSFLQEILSKIKQIDSGYTTGYLFEDEKAVKNLTIGVIDYLCPSYTVYNNLKHSSCFDYTEFSYAVWTVNTPELMQMLFDDPYVDAVITNCTDIALRVRPGTKGLEPVPGEDDGKYNRKQR
;
A
#
# COMPACT_ATOMS: atom_id res chain seq x y z
N MET A 1 8.78 3.50 -9.67
CA MET A 1 9.48 4.81 -9.68
C MET A 1 8.66 5.92 -10.31
N LYS A 2 8.28 5.85 -11.60
CA LYS A 2 7.52 6.96 -12.24
C LYS A 2 6.19 7.25 -11.52
N SER A 3 5.42 6.22 -11.17
CA SER A 3 4.18 6.36 -10.39
C SER A 3 4.40 7.11 -9.06
N PHE A 4 5.41 6.71 -8.29
CA PHE A 4 5.76 7.37 -7.02
C PHE A 4 6.13 8.85 -7.19
N HIS A 5 6.88 9.21 -8.23
CA HIS A 5 7.18 10.63 -8.49
C HIS A 5 5.94 11.45 -8.80
N GLU A 6 5.02 10.93 -9.61
CA GLU A 6 3.78 11.63 -9.92
C GLU A 6 2.91 11.77 -8.67
N ALA A 7 2.80 10.72 -7.85
CA ALA A 7 2.09 10.77 -6.57
C ALA A 7 2.65 11.85 -5.63
N VAL A 8 3.98 11.92 -5.48
CA VAL A 8 4.64 12.97 -4.66
C VAL A 8 4.42 14.36 -5.26
N LYS A 9 4.50 14.50 -6.59
CA LYS A 9 4.27 15.78 -7.28
C LYS A 9 2.83 16.28 -7.10
N LEU A 10 1.86 15.37 -7.07
CA LEU A 10 0.46 15.68 -6.79
C LEU A 10 0.24 16.13 -5.34
N GLY A 11 1.15 15.77 -4.42
CA GLY A 11 1.04 16.10 -3.00
C GLY A 11 0.21 15.07 -2.22
N THR A 12 0.32 13.79 -2.58
CA THR A 12 -0.21 12.70 -1.75
C THR A 12 0.44 12.71 -0.37
N ASP A 13 -0.27 12.28 0.66
CA ASP A 13 0.28 12.20 2.02
C ASP A 13 1.24 11.00 2.16
N MET A 14 0.90 9.88 1.50
CA MET A 14 1.69 8.65 1.51
C MET A 14 1.78 8.02 0.11
N ILE A 15 2.88 7.30 -0.14
CA ILE A 15 2.98 6.32 -1.24
C ILE A 15 2.97 4.91 -0.65
N GLU A 16 2.29 3.99 -1.32
CA GLU A 16 2.22 2.57 -0.97
C GLU A 16 3.09 1.74 -1.92
N PHE A 17 3.71 0.67 -1.40
CA PHE A 17 4.35 -0.35 -2.22
C PHE A 17 4.47 -1.72 -1.54
N ASP A 18 4.33 -2.77 -2.35
CA ASP A 18 4.46 -4.17 -1.93
C ASP A 18 5.90 -4.66 -1.86
N VAL A 19 6.35 -5.12 -0.70
CA VAL A 19 7.66 -5.73 -0.50
C VAL A 19 7.61 -7.23 -0.76
N ARG A 20 8.49 -7.69 -1.66
CA ARG A 20 8.79 -9.11 -1.89
C ARG A 20 10.29 -9.36 -1.89
N ARG A 21 10.68 -10.63 -1.72
CA ARG A 21 12.10 -11.02 -1.67
C ARG A 21 12.47 -12.01 -2.78
N THR A 22 13.58 -11.72 -3.46
CA THR A 22 14.18 -12.62 -4.46
C THR A 22 14.98 -13.75 -3.79
N ARG A 23 15.37 -14.78 -4.57
CA ARG A 23 16.19 -15.92 -4.12
C ARG A 23 17.51 -15.49 -3.49
N ASP A 24 18.13 -14.44 -4.04
CA ASP A 24 19.36 -13.83 -3.54
C ASP A 24 19.12 -12.75 -2.45
N ARG A 25 17.94 -12.78 -1.82
CA ARG A 25 17.51 -11.93 -0.69
C ARG A 25 17.46 -10.43 -0.98
N ILE A 26 17.31 -10.04 -2.24
CA ILE A 26 17.08 -8.63 -2.60
C ILE A 26 15.60 -8.32 -2.42
N LEU A 27 15.31 -7.28 -1.64
CA LEU A 27 13.97 -6.75 -1.45
C LEU A 27 13.58 -5.86 -2.63
N VAL A 28 12.41 -6.15 -3.21
CA VAL A 28 11.88 -5.49 -4.40
C VAL A 28 10.45 -5.03 -4.19
N ALA A 29 10.05 -3.98 -4.90
CA ALA A 29 8.67 -3.50 -4.92
C ALA A 29 7.89 -4.17 -6.05
N HIS A 30 7.02 -5.14 -5.73
CA HIS A 30 6.21 -5.86 -6.72
C HIS A 30 5.02 -6.60 -6.08
N HIS A 31 3.81 -6.39 -6.62
CA HIS A 31 2.58 -6.91 -6.03
C HIS A 31 2.43 -8.44 -6.07
N ASP A 32 2.53 -9.07 -7.24
CA ASP A 32 2.19 -10.49 -7.41
C ASP A 32 3.34 -11.41 -6.98
N PRO A 33 3.09 -12.61 -6.42
CA PRO A 33 4.17 -13.52 -6.03
C PRO A 33 4.97 -14.06 -7.23
N HIS A 34 4.50 -13.80 -8.45
CA HIS A 34 5.03 -14.32 -9.69
C HIS A 34 5.10 -13.25 -10.78
N ILE A 35 5.97 -13.49 -11.76
CA ILE A 35 6.08 -12.71 -12.98
C ILE A 35 5.88 -13.62 -14.19
N THR A 36 5.14 -13.16 -15.19
CA THR A 36 4.88 -13.89 -16.43
C THR A 36 5.60 -13.22 -17.60
N SER A 37 6.31 -14.00 -18.41
CA SER A 37 6.91 -13.54 -19.67
C SER A 37 6.78 -14.65 -20.72
N ASN A 38 6.31 -14.30 -21.92
CA ASN A 38 6.11 -15.25 -23.03
C ASN A 38 5.29 -16.50 -22.65
N GLY A 39 4.27 -16.33 -21.80
CA GLY A 39 3.39 -17.43 -21.35
C GLY A 39 3.98 -18.31 -20.25
N GLN A 40 5.22 -18.07 -19.81
CA GLN A 40 5.83 -18.75 -18.67
C GLN A 40 5.70 -17.88 -17.41
N THR A 41 5.15 -18.46 -16.35
CA THR A 41 5.04 -17.84 -15.03
C THR A 41 6.10 -18.40 -14.10
N THR A 42 6.77 -17.54 -13.33
CA THR A 42 7.82 -17.94 -12.38
C THR A 42 7.68 -17.15 -11.08
N ASN A 43 7.86 -17.81 -9.94
CA ASN A 43 7.78 -17.13 -8.65
C ASN A 43 8.99 -16.21 -8.45
N ILE A 44 8.76 -15.07 -7.82
CA ILE A 44 9.83 -14.11 -7.52
C ILE A 44 10.86 -14.70 -6.56
N ALA A 45 10.40 -15.48 -5.58
CA ALA A 45 11.28 -16.16 -4.62
C ALA A 45 12.24 -17.18 -5.25
N ASP A 46 11.96 -17.64 -6.48
CA ASP A 46 12.80 -18.60 -7.21
C ASP A 46 13.87 -17.92 -8.09
N LEU A 47 13.77 -16.60 -8.29
CA LEU A 47 14.61 -15.80 -9.18
C LEU A 47 15.63 -14.99 -8.38
N THR A 48 16.84 -14.82 -8.91
CA THR A 48 17.73 -13.73 -8.48
C THR A 48 17.19 -12.38 -8.96
N PHE A 49 17.62 -11.28 -8.34
CA PHE A 49 17.24 -9.94 -8.79
C PHE A 49 17.57 -9.70 -10.28
N ASN A 50 18.74 -10.16 -10.74
CA ASN A 50 19.14 -9.98 -12.13
C ASN A 50 18.24 -10.76 -13.10
N GLU A 51 17.88 -12.01 -12.76
CA GLU A 51 16.95 -12.80 -13.57
C GLU A 51 15.57 -12.14 -13.61
N LEU A 52 15.07 -11.67 -12.45
CA LEU A 52 13.81 -10.93 -12.35
C LEU A 52 13.82 -9.67 -13.21
N GLN A 53 14.89 -8.87 -13.19
CA GLN A 53 15.01 -7.66 -14.01
C GLN A 53 14.98 -7.96 -15.50
N VAL A 54 15.68 -9.01 -15.95
CA VAL A 54 15.67 -9.40 -17.37
C VAL A 54 14.24 -9.75 -17.82
N ILE A 55 13.45 -10.40 -16.95
CA ILE A 55 12.04 -10.71 -17.25
C ILE A 55 11.20 -9.43 -17.26
N ALA A 56 11.33 -8.56 -16.26
CA ALA A 56 10.61 -7.29 -16.20
C ALA A 56 10.87 -6.41 -17.43
N GLN A 57 12.13 -6.29 -17.84
CA GLN A 57 12.54 -5.50 -19.00
C GLN A 57 11.93 -6.04 -20.31
N LYS A 58 11.82 -7.36 -20.46
CA LYS A 58 11.10 -7.98 -21.60
C LYS A 58 9.62 -7.62 -21.62
N ASN A 59 9.02 -7.41 -20.45
CA ASN A 59 7.65 -6.93 -20.32
C ASN A 59 7.52 -5.40 -20.42
N GLY A 60 8.63 -4.68 -20.64
CA GLY A 60 8.64 -3.24 -20.85
C GLY A 60 8.60 -2.39 -19.57
N PHE A 61 8.98 -2.96 -18.43
CA PHE A 61 9.08 -2.22 -17.17
C PHE A 61 10.30 -2.62 -16.33
N GLU A 62 10.55 -1.90 -15.25
CA GLU A 62 11.62 -2.20 -14.29
C GLU A 62 11.02 -2.38 -12.89
N ILE A 63 11.59 -3.29 -12.11
CA ILE A 63 11.17 -3.55 -10.73
C ILE A 63 12.12 -2.83 -9.78
N PRO A 64 11.70 -1.78 -9.06
CA PRO A 64 12.62 -1.08 -8.17
C PRO A 64 13.00 -1.94 -6.95
N LYS A 65 14.25 -1.78 -6.48
CA LYS A 65 14.64 -2.31 -5.17
C LYS A 65 14.10 -1.41 -4.06
N ILE A 66 13.80 -1.99 -2.90
CA ILE A 66 13.40 -1.21 -1.73
C ILE A 66 14.53 -0.24 -1.31
N ASP A 67 15.79 -0.67 -1.39
CA ASP A 67 16.96 0.17 -1.11
C ASP A 67 17.13 1.37 -2.07
N GLN A 68 16.42 1.39 -3.20
CA GLN A 68 16.34 2.56 -4.09
C GLN A 68 15.18 3.48 -3.73
N ILE A 69 14.00 2.90 -3.44
CA ILE A 69 12.78 3.65 -3.10
C ILE A 69 12.97 4.47 -1.82
N LEU A 70 13.44 3.83 -0.74
CA LEU A 70 13.51 4.46 0.58
C LEU A 70 14.30 5.79 0.60
N PRO A 71 15.58 5.86 0.17
CA PRO A 71 16.32 7.11 0.21
C PRO A 71 15.77 8.16 -0.78
N GLU A 72 15.08 7.75 -1.83
CA GLU A 72 14.57 8.66 -2.86
C GLU A 72 13.32 9.41 -2.39
N PHE A 73 12.46 8.77 -1.58
CA PHE A 73 11.21 9.35 -1.10
C PHE A 73 11.25 9.76 0.38
N SER A 74 12.30 9.41 1.10
CA SER A 74 12.56 9.85 2.47
C SER A 74 12.45 11.37 2.63
N GLY A 75 11.67 11.80 3.62
CA GLY A 75 11.45 13.21 3.96
C GLY A 75 10.61 13.99 2.94
N LYS A 76 10.10 13.34 1.89
CA LYS A 76 9.25 13.97 0.86
C LYS A 76 7.78 13.57 1.01
N VAL A 77 7.52 12.37 1.51
CA VAL A 77 6.19 11.75 1.62
C VAL A 77 6.23 10.66 2.70
N GLY A 78 5.08 10.32 3.28
CA GLY A 78 4.96 9.12 4.12
C GLY A 78 5.03 7.84 3.29
N LEU A 79 5.39 6.72 3.92
CA LEU A 79 5.55 5.43 3.25
C LEU A 79 4.64 4.39 3.90
N ASP A 80 3.71 3.84 3.13
CA ASP A 80 2.96 2.64 3.47
C ASP A 80 3.67 1.44 2.83
N ILE A 81 4.16 0.53 3.65
CA ILE A 81 5.04 -0.56 3.24
C ILE A 81 4.30 -1.88 3.48
N GLU A 82 3.72 -2.45 2.42
CA GLU A 82 3.01 -3.73 2.51
C GLU A 82 4.02 -4.89 2.49
N LEU A 83 4.15 -5.65 3.58
CA LEU A 83 4.93 -6.89 3.56
C LEU A 83 4.04 -8.05 3.12
N LYS A 84 4.34 -8.63 1.95
CA LYS A 84 3.55 -9.73 1.35
C LYS A 84 3.89 -11.11 1.92
N GLU A 85 5.04 -11.25 2.56
CA GLU A 85 5.58 -12.53 3.00
C GLU A 85 6.42 -12.39 4.28
N PRO A 86 6.35 -13.37 5.20
CA PRO A 86 7.08 -13.30 6.46
C PRO A 86 8.57 -13.56 6.27
N GLY A 87 9.36 -13.15 7.25
CA GLY A 87 10.80 -13.41 7.33
C GLY A 87 11.67 -12.37 6.64
N CYS A 88 11.14 -11.20 6.31
CA CYS A 88 11.90 -10.04 5.81
C CYS A 88 11.72 -8.78 6.69
N GLU A 89 11.02 -8.88 7.82
CA GLU A 89 10.67 -7.79 8.73
C GLU A 89 11.91 -7.07 9.26
N GLU A 90 12.88 -7.83 9.81
CA GLU A 90 14.14 -7.26 10.28
C GLU A 90 14.93 -6.57 9.15
N GLU A 91 15.02 -7.19 7.98
CA GLU A 91 15.76 -6.66 6.84
C GLU A 91 15.16 -5.32 6.37
N VAL A 92 13.83 -5.25 6.29
CA VAL A 92 13.11 -4.02 5.92
C VAL A 92 13.29 -2.93 6.99
N ILE A 93 13.16 -3.27 8.27
CA ILE A 93 13.33 -2.30 9.37
C ILE A 93 14.77 -1.77 9.41
N GLU A 94 15.79 -2.61 9.18
CA GLU A 94 17.19 -2.18 9.10
C GLU A 94 17.42 -1.22 7.93
N LEU A 95 16.83 -1.49 6.77
CA LEU A 95 16.87 -0.55 5.64
C LEU A 95 16.18 0.77 5.98
N ILE A 96 15.02 0.75 6.62
CA ILE A 96 14.31 1.98 7.02
C ILE A 96 15.16 2.79 8.00
N ARG A 97 15.68 2.17 9.06
CA ARG A 97 16.53 2.84 10.06
C ARG A 97 17.79 3.46 9.46
N SER A 98 18.34 2.86 8.41
CA SER A 98 19.56 3.34 7.77
C SER A 98 19.32 4.38 6.66
N ARG A 99 18.18 4.32 5.97
CA ARG A 99 17.91 5.12 4.76
C ARG A 99 16.87 6.21 4.94
N VAL A 100 15.93 6.04 5.87
CA VAL A 100 14.79 6.95 6.01
C VAL A 100 14.99 7.93 7.16
N LYS A 101 14.66 9.20 6.89
CA LYS A 101 14.64 10.31 7.83
C LYS A 101 13.42 11.17 7.56
N ASN A 102 12.71 11.55 8.63
CA ASN A 102 11.58 12.48 8.59
C ASN A 102 10.44 12.06 7.65
N SER A 103 10.22 10.76 7.47
CA SER A 103 8.99 10.23 6.87
C SER A 103 8.22 9.46 7.92
N GLU A 104 6.91 9.60 7.89
CA GLU A 104 6.00 8.67 8.57
C GLU A 104 6.07 7.31 7.87
N ILE A 105 6.06 6.24 8.67
CA ILE A 105 6.12 4.86 8.20
C ILE A 105 4.93 4.11 8.78
N ILE A 106 4.16 3.48 7.90
CA ILE A 106 3.13 2.51 8.26
C ILE A 106 3.51 1.17 7.62
N PHE A 107 3.42 0.09 8.39
CA PHE A 107 3.55 -1.26 7.85
C PHE A 107 2.17 -1.89 7.67
N THR A 108 1.87 -2.35 6.47
CA THR A 108 0.62 -3.05 6.18
C THR A 108 0.89 -4.51 5.82
N SER A 109 -0.08 -5.39 6.09
CA SER A 109 -0.03 -6.78 5.63
C SER A 109 -1.38 -7.47 5.76
N PHE A 110 -1.62 -8.46 4.91
CA PHE A 110 -2.70 -9.44 5.08
C PHE A 110 -2.38 -10.51 6.14
N LEU A 111 -1.15 -10.52 6.68
CA LEU A 111 -0.66 -11.52 7.63
C LEU A 111 -0.40 -10.85 8.99
N GLN A 112 -1.25 -11.15 9.98
CA GLN A 112 -1.12 -10.55 11.32
C GLN A 112 0.17 -10.97 12.04
N GLU A 113 0.74 -12.12 11.69
CA GLU A 113 2.04 -12.55 12.22
C GLU A 113 3.18 -11.59 11.82
N ILE A 114 3.12 -11.01 10.62
CA ILE A 114 4.09 -10.01 10.15
C ILE A 114 3.95 -8.75 11.00
N LEU A 115 2.73 -8.24 11.18
CA LEU A 115 2.47 -7.05 11.99
C LEU A 115 2.91 -7.25 13.46
N SER A 116 2.63 -8.45 13.99
CA SER A 116 3.07 -8.83 15.34
C SER A 116 4.59 -8.82 15.45
N LYS A 117 5.28 -9.32 14.42
CA LYS A 117 6.74 -9.35 14.35
C LYS A 117 7.33 -7.94 14.24
N ILE A 118 6.74 -7.06 13.44
CA ILE A 118 7.10 -5.64 13.36
C ILE A 118 7.00 -4.99 14.76
N LYS A 119 5.86 -5.13 15.46
CA LYS A 119 5.67 -4.59 16.81
C LYS A 119 6.63 -5.20 17.86
N GLN A 120 7.05 -6.45 17.68
CA GLN A 120 8.06 -7.08 18.54
C GLN A 120 9.46 -6.49 18.32
N ILE A 121 9.82 -6.18 17.06
CA ILE A 121 11.11 -5.55 16.73
C ILE A 121 11.13 -4.09 17.22
N ASP A 122 10.01 -3.38 17.03
CA ASP A 122 9.84 -2.00 17.46
C ASP A 122 8.35 -1.67 17.59
N SER A 123 7.88 -1.51 18.84
CA SER A 123 6.47 -1.20 19.11
C SER A 123 6.07 0.23 18.70
N GLY A 124 7.04 1.08 18.35
CA GLY A 124 6.80 2.45 17.90
C GLY A 124 6.32 2.58 16.46
N TYR A 125 6.42 1.52 15.65
CA TYR A 125 5.88 1.53 14.29
C TYR A 125 4.36 1.38 14.27
N THR A 126 3.72 2.14 13.39
CA THR A 126 2.30 2.00 13.07
C THR A 126 2.06 0.80 12.16
N THR A 127 0.99 0.06 12.40
CA THR A 127 0.63 -1.15 11.64
C THR A 127 -0.83 -1.13 11.17
N GLY A 128 -1.07 -1.61 9.95
CA GLY A 128 -2.39 -1.76 9.34
C GLY A 128 -2.68 -3.19 8.89
N TYR A 129 -3.81 -3.76 9.32
CA TYR A 129 -4.21 -5.11 8.90
C TYR A 129 -5.09 -5.06 7.66
N LEU A 130 -4.60 -5.61 6.55
CA LEU A 130 -5.30 -5.70 5.27
C LEU A 130 -6.23 -6.92 5.24
N PHE A 131 -7.45 -6.76 4.74
CA PHE A 131 -8.38 -7.88 4.59
C PHE A 131 -9.50 -7.63 3.57
N GLU A 132 -10.02 -8.73 3.01
CA GLU A 132 -11.12 -8.74 2.04
C GLU A 132 -12.27 -9.69 2.43
N ASP A 133 -12.21 -10.29 3.63
CA ASP A 133 -13.29 -11.09 4.23
C ASP A 133 -13.64 -10.50 5.59
N GLU A 134 -14.93 -10.19 5.82
CA GLU A 134 -15.46 -9.67 7.09
C GLU A 134 -15.13 -10.58 8.28
N LYS A 135 -14.94 -11.89 8.07
CA LYS A 135 -14.54 -12.82 9.15
C LYS A 135 -13.18 -12.48 9.75
N ALA A 136 -12.35 -11.73 9.04
CA ALA A 136 -11.03 -11.30 9.51
C ALA A 136 -11.12 -10.52 10.84
N VAL A 137 -12.21 -9.78 11.07
CA VAL A 137 -12.41 -8.99 12.30
C VAL A 137 -12.70 -9.83 13.54
N LYS A 138 -12.96 -11.14 13.39
CA LYS A 138 -13.22 -12.04 14.53
C LYS A 138 -11.96 -12.44 15.29
N ASN A 139 -10.81 -12.36 14.64
CA ASN A 139 -9.53 -12.83 15.18
C ASN A 139 -8.46 -11.73 15.07
N LEU A 140 -8.79 -10.53 15.51
CA LEU A 140 -7.85 -9.41 15.54
C LEU A 140 -6.84 -9.60 16.69
N THR A 141 -5.57 -9.39 16.40
CA THR A 141 -4.51 -9.35 17.41
C THR A 141 -4.50 -7.96 18.05
N ILE A 142 -5.26 -7.81 19.14
CA ILE A 142 -5.39 -6.54 19.88
C ILE A 142 -4.03 -6.06 20.38
N GLY A 143 -3.78 -4.76 20.27
CA GLY A 143 -2.50 -4.12 20.64
C GLY A 143 -1.40 -4.26 19.57
N VAL A 144 -1.65 -5.03 18.51
CA VAL A 144 -0.77 -5.12 17.34
C VAL A 144 -1.28 -4.32 16.16
N ILE A 145 -2.60 -4.10 16.04
CA ILE A 145 -3.22 -3.47 14.87
C ILE A 145 -3.66 -2.05 15.26
N ASP A 146 -3.09 -1.03 14.61
CA ASP A 146 -3.48 0.37 14.80
C ASP A 146 -4.58 0.79 13.80
N TYR A 147 -4.52 0.28 12.57
CA TYR A 147 -5.51 0.51 11.51
C TYR A 147 -6.13 -0.78 10.98
N LEU A 148 -7.44 -0.77 10.78
CA LEU A 148 -8.11 -1.76 9.95
C LEU A 148 -8.11 -1.31 8.50
N CYS A 149 -7.61 -2.14 7.60
CA CYS A 149 -7.48 -1.82 6.19
C CYS A 149 -8.34 -2.76 5.33
N PRO A 150 -9.69 -2.64 5.37
CA PRO A 150 -10.59 -3.45 4.56
C PRO A 150 -10.65 -3.00 3.10
N SER A 151 -11.03 -3.92 2.22
CA SER A 151 -11.57 -3.52 0.92
C SER A 151 -12.85 -2.69 1.09
N TYR A 152 -13.18 -1.79 0.16
CA TYR A 152 -14.37 -0.93 0.25
C TYR A 152 -15.66 -1.74 0.46
N THR A 153 -15.82 -2.84 -0.26
CA THR A 153 -16.99 -3.71 -0.12
C THR A 153 -17.12 -4.24 1.31
N VAL A 154 -16.02 -4.70 1.90
CA VAL A 154 -16.00 -5.19 3.28
C VAL A 154 -16.28 -4.07 4.26
N TYR A 155 -15.64 -2.91 4.09
CA TYR A 155 -15.90 -1.75 4.94
C TYR A 155 -17.38 -1.37 4.95
N ASN A 156 -17.99 -1.26 3.77
CA ASN A 156 -19.40 -0.92 3.63
C ASN A 156 -20.31 -1.95 4.31
N ASN A 157 -19.98 -3.23 4.23
CA ASN A 157 -20.74 -4.27 4.93
C ASN A 157 -20.58 -4.19 6.45
N LEU A 158 -19.36 -3.95 6.95
CA LEU A 158 -19.07 -3.83 8.38
C LEU A 158 -19.83 -2.67 9.03
N LYS A 159 -20.02 -1.54 8.32
CA LYS A 159 -20.84 -0.40 8.80
C LYS A 159 -22.29 -0.77 9.12
N HIS A 160 -22.78 -1.84 8.52
CA HIS A 160 -24.15 -2.33 8.69
C HIS A 160 -24.20 -3.64 9.49
N SER A 161 -23.06 -4.11 10.01
CA SER A 161 -22.97 -5.33 10.80
C SER A 161 -23.57 -5.12 12.19
N SER A 162 -24.33 -6.10 12.67
CA SER A 162 -24.83 -6.12 14.06
C SER A 162 -23.86 -6.80 15.03
N CYS A 163 -22.82 -7.47 14.53
CA CYS A 163 -21.89 -8.27 15.33
C CYS A 163 -20.48 -7.68 15.40
N PHE A 164 -20.28 -6.48 14.83
CA PHE A 164 -19.02 -5.77 14.83
C PHE A 164 -19.31 -4.28 14.94
N ASP A 165 -18.77 -3.63 15.97
CA ASP A 165 -18.87 -2.19 16.13
C ASP A 165 -17.73 -1.53 15.35
N TYR A 166 -18.05 -0.99 14.18
CA TYR A 166 -17.06 -0.32 13.35
C TYR A 166 -16.59 1.01 13.95
N THR A 167 -17.26 1.56 14.95
CA THR A 167 -16.93 2.89 15.49
C THR A 167 -15.73 2.88 16.45
N GLU A 168 -15.24 1.69 16.84
CA GLU A 168 -14.11 1.53 17.76
C GLU A 168 -12.73 1.56 17.06
N PHE A 169 -12.69 1.66 15.74
CA PHE A 169 -11.45 1.54 14.96
C PHE A 169 -11.25 2.70 13.98
N SER A 170 -9.98 2.94 13.66
CA SER A 170 -9.55 3.78 12.55
C SER A 170 -9.35 2.95 11.28
N TYR A 171 -9.77 3.48 10.13
CA TYR A 171 -9.73 2.76 8.86
C TYR A 171 -8.87 3.41 7.79
N ALA A 172 -8.15 2.57 7.04
CA ALA A 172 -7.56 2.89 5.75
C ALA A 172 -8.19 2.03 4.64
N VAL A 173 -9.14 2.58 3.89
CA VAL A 173 -10.00 1.77 3.00
C VAL A 173 -9.42 1.68 1.60
N TRP A 174 -9.32 0.47 1.04
CA TRP A 174 -8.74 0.20 -0.28
C TRP A 174 -9.67 -0.60 -1.21
N THR A 175 -9.37 -0.76 -2.49
CA THR A 175 -8.86 0.34 -3.33
C THR A 175 -10.06 1.11 -3.84
N VAL A 176 -10.14 2.41 -3.56
CA VAL A 176 -11.30 3.23 -3.88
C VAL A 176 -10.93 4.13 -5.06
N ASN A 177 -11.63 4.00 -6.18
CA ASN A 177 -11.23 4.67 -7.43
C ASN A 177 -12.28 5.62 -8.02
N THR A 178 -13.44 5.77 -7.38
CA THR A 178 -14.49 6.68 -7.87
C THR A 178 -14.65 7.88 -6.94
N PRO A 179 -14.88 9.09 -7.48
CA PRO A 179 -14.99 10.31 -6.67
C PRO A 179 -16.16 10.25 -5.69
N GLU A 180 -17.26 9.59 -6.04
CA GLU A 180 -18.43 9.45 -5.16
C GLU A 180 -18.08 8.63 -3.91
N LEU A 181 -17.37 7.52 -4.08
CA LEU A 181 -16.94 6.68 -2.97
C LEU A 181 -15.86 7.37 -2.13
N MET A 182 -14.93 8.08 -2.77
CA MET A 182 -13.93 8.89 -2.06
C MET A 182 -14.58 9.94 -1.17
N GLN A 183 -15.54 10.71 -1.70
CA GLN A 183 -16.26 11.73 -0.93
C GLN A 183 -17.00 11.11 0.25
N MET A 184 -17.71 10.00 0.03
CA MET A 184 -18.41 9.28 1.11
C MET A 184 -17.46 8.83 2.23
N LEU A 185 -16.24 8.41 1.89
CA LEU A 185 -15.25 7.98 2.87
C LEU A 185 -14.57 9.17 3.55
N PHE A 186 -14.30 10.27 2.84
CA PHE A 186 -13.74 11.48 3.45
C PHE A 186 -14.70 12.16 4.44
N ASP A 187 -16.01 11.99 4.24
CA ASP A 187 -17.03 12.50 5.16
C ASP A 187 -17.29 11.53 6.34
N ASP A 188 -16.69 10.34 6.34
CA ASP A 188 -16.83 9.33 7.39
C ASP A 188 -15.79 9.57 8.50
N PRO A 189 -16.21 9.88 9.75
CA PRO A 189 -15.28 10.24 10.83
C PRO A 189 -14.40 9.09 11.32
N TYR A 190 -14.64 7.85 10.87
CA TYR A 190 -13.84 6.68 11.22
C TYR A 190 -12.80 6.33 10.15
N VAL A 191 -12.86 6.97 8.97
CA VAL A 191 -11.91 6.72 7.88
C VAL A 191 -10.83 7.79 7.88
N ASP A 192 -9.63 7.39 8.28
CA ASP A 192 -8.46 8.27 8.31
C ASP A 192 -7.73 8.30 6.96
N ALA A 193 -7.85 7.24 6.15
CA ALA A 193 -7.16 7.14 4.87
C ALA A 193 -7.99 6.44 3.78
N VAL A 194 -7.77 6.87 2.54
CA VAL A 194 -8.28 6.23 1.33
C VAL A 194 -7.12 5.83 0.44
N ILE A 195 -6.97 4.53 0.17
CA ILE A 195 -5.93 3.99 -0.71
C ILE A 195 -6.53 3.88 -2.12
N THR A 196 -5.88 4.50 -3.11
CA THR A 196 -6.45 4.70 -4.44
C THR A 196 -5.41 4.62 -5.56
N ASN A 197 -5.86 4.23 -6.76
CA ASN A 197 -5.09 4.37 -8.00
C ASN A 197 -5.37 5.70 -8.72
N CYS A 198 -6.26 6.54 -8.18
CA CYS A 198 -6.74 7.78 -8.76
C CYS A 198 -6.42 8.97 -7.84
N THR A 199 -5.13 9.15 -7.52
CA THR A 199 -4.63 10.16 -6.56
C THR A 199 -5.06 11.57 -6.92
N ASP A 200 -5.06 11.92 -8.20
CA ASP A 200 -5.47 13.23 -8.70
C ASP A 200 -6.95 13.53 -8.42
N ILE A 201 -7.82 12.52 -8.61
CA ILE A 201 -9.25 12.60 -8.29
C ILE A 201 -9.44 12.72 -6.79
N ALA A 202 -8.78 11.87 -6.01
CA ALA A 202 -8.87 11.88 -4.55
C ALA A 202 -8.50 13.24 -3.96
N LEU A 203 -7.40 13.84 -4.41
CA LEU A 203 -6.96 15.15 -3.94
C LEU A 203 -7.91 16.29 -4.35
N ARG A 204 -8.63 16.14 -5.47
CA ARG A 204 -9.63 17.13 -5.92
C ARG A 204 -10.91 17.10 -5.09
N VAL A 205 -11.36 15.90 -4.69
CA VAL A 205 -12.60 15.73 -3.92
C VAL A 205 -12.37 15.74 -2.41
N ARG A 206 -11.12 15.65 -1.94
CA ARG A 206 -10.78 15.73 -0.51
C ARG A 206 -11.22 17.07 0.09
N PRO A 207 -12.00 17.09 1.18
CA PRO A 207 -12.36 18.33 1.87
C PRO A 207 -11.12 19.12 2.31
N GLY A 208 -11.16 20.45 2.14
CA GLY A 208 -10.11 21.35 2.64
C GLY A 208 -8.83 21.43 1.80
N THR A 209 -8.68 20.64 0.72
CA THR A 209 -7.65 20.91 -0.29
C THR A 209 -8.11 22.09 -1.16
N LYS A 210 -7.22 23.06 -1.40
CA LYS A 210 -7.43 24.01 -2.50
C LYS A 210 -7.34 23.19 -3.78
N GLY A 211 -8.49 22.88 -4.37
CA GLY A 211 -8.61 21.93 -5.49
C GLY A 211 -7.52 22.12 -6.53
N LEU A 212 -6.86 21.02 -6.89
CA LEU A 212 -6.02 20.98 -8.09
C LEU A 212 -6.91 21.41 -9.26
N GLU A 213 -6.54 22.49 -9.95
CA GLU A 213 -7.27 22.91 -11.15
C GLU A 213 -7.30 21.73 -12.15
N PRO A 214 -8.43 21.50 -12.84
CA PRO A 214 -8.54 20.41 -13.79
C PRO A 214 -7.49 20.57 -14.89
N VAL A 215 -6.73 19.51 -15.15
CA VAL A 215 -5.84 19.44 -16.32
C VAL A 215 -6.74 19.45 -17.57
N PRO A 216 -6.62 20.42 -18.48
CA PRO A 216 -7.47 20.45 -19.66
C PRO A 216 -7.19 19.27 -20.58
N GLY A 217 -8.16 18.37 -20.77
CA GLY A 217 -8.19 17.43 -21.91
C GLY A 217 -8.01 15.94 -21.63
N GLU A 218 -8.14 15.44 -20.39
CA GLU A 218 -8.19 13.99 -20.16
C GLU A 218 -9.65 13.49 -20.09
N ASP A 219 -10.01 12.72 -21.12
CA ASP A 219 -11.29 12.03 -21.33
C ASP A 219 -11.53 11.00 -20.20
N ASP A 220 -12.71 11.05 -19.56
CA ASP A 220 -13.14 10.24 -18.39
C ASP A 220 -13.22 8.72 -18.64
N GLY A 221 -12.74 8.25 -19.79
CA GLY A 221 -13.02 6.91 -20.33
C GLY A 221 -11.95 5.83 -20.12
N LYS A 222 -10.88 6.03 -19.32
CA LYS A 222 -9.77 5.04 -19.22
C LYS A 222 -9.24 4.80 -17.81
N TYR A 223 -10.10 4.68 -16.80
CA TYR A 223 -9.69 4.23 -15.46
C TYR A 223 -9.73 2.71 -15.35
N ASN A 224 -8.92 2.02 -16.15
CA ASN A 224 -8.65 0.60 -15.99
C ASN A 224 -7.17 0.33 -16.28
N ARG A 225 -6.29 0.97 -15.49
CA ARG A 225 -4.87 0.64 -15.48
C ARG A 225 -4.61 -0.32 -14.33
N LYS A 226 -4.49 -1.60 -14.68
CA LYS A 226 -3.86 -2.63 -13.85
C LYS A 226 -2.36 -2.39 -13.76
N GLN A 227 -1.94 -1.34 -13.07
CA GLN A 227 -0.58 -1.21 -12.55
C GLN A 227 -0.69 -0.51 -11.22
N ARG A 228 -0.54 -1.30 -10.16
CA ARG A 228 -0.20 -0.85 -8.81
C ARG A 228 1.26 -0.39 -8.86
#